data_AF-A0A7Z9K6Z6-F1
#
_entry.id   AF-A0A7Z9K6Z6-F1
#
_cell.length_a   1.000
_cell.length_b   1.000
_cell.length_c   1.000
_cell.angle_alpha   90.00
_cell.angle_beta   90.00
_cell.angle_gamma   90.00
#
_symmetry.space_group_name_H-M   'P 1'
#
loop_
_entity.id
_entity.type
_entity.pdbx_description
1 polymer ?
#
loop_
_entity_poly.entity_id
_entity_poly.type
_entity_poly.pdbx_seq_one_letter_code
_entity_poly.pdbx_strand_id
1 'polypeptide(L)'
;MSELFDKRVPTAEELFEKIKNNKANVSKHPWKDWNISKEEWVGYVQGRIRQDIGAPKKGDIAPDFSVERLDGDGKRTGETINLSSLFGKPIALLFGSYT
;
A
#
# COMPACT_ATOMS: atom_id res chain seq x y z
N MET A 1 -23.82 -18.44 -19.57
CA MET A 1 -22.43 -18.90 -19.39
C MET A 1 -21.58 -17.64 -19.30
N SER A 2 -21.79 -16.70 -18.38
CA SER A 2 -21.59 -16.78 -16.91
C SER A 2 -20.34 -17.57 -16.55
N GLU A 3 -19.46 -16.94 -15.77
CA GLU A 3 -18.14 -17.42 -15.30
C GLU A 3 -16.90 -16.93 -16.09
N LEU A 4 -16.87 -15.65 -16.48
CA LEU A 4 -15.59 -14.95 -16.71
C LEU A 4 -15.13 -14.32 -15.38
N PHE A 5 -14.42 -15.12 -14.60
CA PHE A 5 -13.47 -14.72 -13.56
C PHE A 5 -13.93 -13.64 -12.56
N ASP A 6 -14.87 -13.98 -11.69
CA ASP A 6 -14.90 -13.36 -10.36
C ASP A 6 -13.74 -13.95 -9.54
N LYS A 7 -12.53 -13.44 -9.78
CA LYS A 7 -11.35 -13.82 -9.00
C LYS A 7 -11.51 -13.18 -7.62
N ARG A 8 -12.16 -13.92 -6.71
CA ARG A 8 -12.25 -13.60 -5.29
C ARG A 8 -10.92 -13.03 -4.81
N VAL A 9 -11.00 -11.81 -4.28
CA VAL A 9 -9.87 -11.19 -3.59
C VAL A 9 -9.52 -12.07 -2.38
N PRO A 10 -8.29 -12.62 -2.32
CA PRO A 10 -7.89 -13.51 -1.23
C PRO A 10 -7.83 -12.74 0.10
N THR A 11 -8.14 -13.43 1.21
CA THR A 11 -8.16 -12.78 2.54
C THR A 11 -6.75 -12.53 3.07
N ALA A 12 -6.64 -11.72 4.13
CA ALA A 12 -5.36 -11.41 4.76
C ALA A 12 -4.65 -12.67 5.28
N GLU A 13 -5.42 -13.65 5.77
CA GLU A 13 -4.95 -14.92 6.29
C GLU A 13 -4.43 -15.84 5.17
N GLU A 14 -5.14 -15.90 4.04
CA GLU A 14 -4.73 -16.69 2.86
C GLU A 14 -3.43 -16.15 2.23
N LEU A 15 -3.31 -14.83 2.16
CA LEU A 15 -2.10 -14.16 1.68
C LEU A 15 -0.95 -14.28 2.68
N PHE A 16 -1.22 -14.23 3.99
CA PHE A 16 -0.21 -14.45 5.02
C PHE A 16 0.41 -15.85 4.91
N GLU A 17 -0.41 -16.89 4.74
CA GLU A 17 0.10 -18.26 4.55
C GLU A 17 0.89 -18.40 3.23
N LYS A 18 0.52 -17.68 2.16
CA LYS A 18 1.32 -17.63 0.93
C LYS A 18 2.68 -16.95 1.14
N ILE A 19 2.72 -15.81 1.84
CA ILE A 19 3.96 -15.07 2.13
C ILE A 19 4.88 -15.90 3.02
N LYS A 20 4.33 -16.53 4.06
CA LYS A 20 5.05 -17.44 4.95
C LYS A 20 5.68 -18.62 4.21
N ASN A 21 5.00 -19.15 3.20
CA ASN A 21 5.50 -20.27 2.38
C ASN A 21 6.45 -19.82 1.26
N ASN A 22 6.45 -18.55 0.89
CA ASN A 22 7.40 -17.98 -0.07
C ASN A 22 8.75 -17.68 0.62
N LYS A 23 9.58 -18.74 0.74
CA LYS A 23 10.88 -18.75 1.42
C LYS A 23 11.94 -17.80 0.82
N ALA A 24 11.66 -17.06 -0.25
CA ALA A 24 12.68 -16.36 -1.02
C ALA A 24 13.19 -15.06 -0.36
N ASN A 25 12.37 -14.33 0.41
CA ASN A 25 12.71 -12.95 0.80
C ASN A 25 12.35 -12.56 2.25
N VAL A 26 12.02 -13.52 3.11
CA VAL A 26 11.66 -13.24 4.50
C VAL A 26 12.60 -14.03 5.40
N SER A 27 13.28 -13.35 6.32
CA SER A 27 14.07 -13.98 7.38
C SER A 27 13.29 -15.13 8.01
N LYS A 28 13.97 -16.20 8.44
CA LYS A 28 13.28 -17.33 9.08
C LYS A 28 12.50 -16.90 10.33
N HIS A 29 12.90 -15.80 10.97
CA HIS A 29 12.24 -15.22 12.14
C HIS A 29 12.28 -13.67 12.11
N PRO A 30 11.44 -13.01 11.28
CA PRO A 30 11.50 -11.56 11.09
C PRO A 30 11.18 -10.76 12.35
N TRP A 31 10.33 -11.30 13.24
CA TRP A 31 10.00 -10.68 14.53
C TRP A 31 11.22 -10.57 15.44
N LYS A 32 12.20 -11.49 15.34
CA LYS A 32 13.46 -11.40 16.10
C LYS A 32 14.34 -10.26 15.59
N ASP A 33 14.44 -10.11 14.27
CA ASP A 33 15.23 -9.05 13.65
C ASP A 33 14.67 -7.66 14.00
N TRP A 34 13.35 -7.58 14.21
CA TRP A 34 12.64 -6.35 14.54
C TRP A 34 12.46 -6.13 16.03
N ASN A 35 12.95 -7.06 16.87
CA ASN A 35 12.80 -7.04 18.32
C ASN A 35 11.33 -6.85 18.79
N ILE A 36 10.40 -7.54 18.12
CA ILE A 36 8.97 -7.56 18.44
C ILE A 36 8.49 -9.00 18.70
N SER A 37 7.30 -9.15 19.28
CA SER A 37 6.65 -10.45 19.42
C SER A 37 6.20 -11.01 18.07
N LYS A 38 5.98 -12.33 18.01
CA LYS A 38 5.47 -12.99 16.81
C LYS A 38 4.04 -12.51 16.51
N GLU A 39 3.26 -12.28 17.55
CA GLU A 39 1.88 -11.82 17.49
C GLU A 39 1.80 -10.40 16.89
N GLU A 40 2.67 -9.48 17.33
CA GLU A 40 2.79 -8.14 16.75
C GLU A 40 3.20 -8.18 15.28
N TRP A 41 4.15 -9.06 14.92
CA TRP A 41 4.56 -9.23 13.53
C TRP A 41 3.42 -9.74 12.65
N VAL A 42 2.63 -10.71 13.13
CA VAL A 42 1.44 -11.20 12.42
C VAL A 42 0.45 -10.06 12.19
N GLY A 43 0.17 -9.25 13.22
CA GLY A 43 -0.73 -8.10 13.11
C GLY A 43 -0.23 -7.08 12.07
N TYR A 44 1.07 -6.77 12.08
CA TYR A 44 1.68 -5.88 11.09
C TYR A 44 1.53 -6.42 9.65
N VAL A 45 1.84 -7.69 9.42
CA VAL A 45 1.77 -8.29 8.08
C VAL A 45 0.32 -8.34 7.59
N GLN A 46 -0.63 -8.72 8.45
CA GLN A 46 -2.05 -8.70 8.11
C GLN A 46 -2.54 -7.29 7.76
N GLY A 47 -2.10 -6.27 8.51
CA GLY A 47 -2.40 -4.87 8.21
C GLY A 47 -1.90 -4.45 6.83
N ARG A 48 -0.64 -4.78 6.49
CA ARG A 48 -0.07 -4.51 5.17
C ARG A 48 -0.81 -5.20 4.05
N ILE A 49 -1.14 -6.47 4.23
CA ILE A 49 -1.88 -7.23 3.22
C ILE A 49 -3.25 -6.59 2.95
N ARG A 50 -3.96 -6.16 4.00
CA ARG A 50 -5.26 -5.49 3.85
C ARG A 50 -5.14 -4.20 3.03
N GLN A 51 -4.06 -3.44 3.21
CA GLN A 51 -3.79 -2.25 2.41
C GLN A 51 -3.47 -2.60 0.95
N ASP A 52 -2.62 -3.60 0.72
CA ASP A 52 -2.22 -4.04 -0.64
C ASP A 52 -3.40 -4.61 -1.44
N ILE A 53 -4.37 -5.27 -0.78
CA ILE A 53 -5.58 -5.80 -1.42
C ILE A 53 -6.36 -4.69 -2.15
N GLY A 54 -6.46 -3.50 -1.55
CA GLY A 54 -7.19 -2.36 -2.11
C GLY A 54 -6.34 -1.44 -2.98
N ALA A 55 -5.04 -1.72 -3.10
CA ALA A 55 -4.14 -0.86 -3.86
C ALA A 55 -4.33 -1.05 -5.37
N PRO A 56 -4.23 0.04 -6.17
CA PRO A 56 -4.27 -0.06 -7.63
C PRO A 56 -3.07 -0.86 -8.14
N LYS A 57 -3.30 -1.72 -9.12
CA LYS A 57 -2.25 -2.49 -9.80
C LYS A 57 -1.70 -1.70 -10.98
N LYS A 58 -0.57 -2.17 -11.52
CA LYS A 58 -0.01 -1.60 -12.76
C LYS A 58 -1.03 -1.67 -13.89
N GLY A 59 -1.37 -0.53 -14.46
CA GLY A 59 -2.34 -0.39 -15.54
C GLY A 59 -3.75 0.00 -15.07
N ASP A 60 -4.03 -0.09 -13.76
CA ASP A 60 -5.26 0.43 -13.20
C ASP A 60 -5.24 1.97 -13.20
N ILE A 61 -6.42 2.58 -13.22
CA ILE A 61 -6.56 4.03 -13.06
C ILE A 61 -6.13 4.40 -11.64
N ALA A 62 -5.23 5.38 -11.53
CA ALA A 62 -4.81 5.89 -10.22
C ALA A 62 -6.02 6.49 -9.47
N PRO A 63 -6.24 6.14 -8.19
CA PRO A 63 -7.30 6.73 -7.38
C PRO A 63 -7.16 8.24 -7.32
N ASP A 64 -8.26 8.95 -7.53
CA ASP A 64 -8.25 10.40 -7.37
C ASP A 64 -8.17 10.77 -5.89
N PHE A 65 -7.38 11.79 -5.58
CA PHE A 65 -7.21 12.30 -4.23
C PHE A 65 -6.92 13.79 -4.25
N SER A 66 -7.19 14.45 -3.12
CA SER A 66 -6.90 15.87 -2.92
C SER A 66 -5.94 16.03 -1.75
N VAL A 67 -4.90 16.84 -1.94
CA VAL A 67 -3.90 17.13 -0.91
C VAL A 67 -3.66 18.63 -0.81
N GLU A 68 -3.38 19.09 0.40
CA GLU A 68 -2.95 20.46 0.62
C GLU A 68 -1.51 20.65 0.14
N ARG A 69 -1.26 21.74 -0.57
CA ARG A 69 0.06 22.11 -1.04
C ARG A 69 0.86 22.72 0.12
N LEU A 70 2.13 22.35 0.17
CA LEU A 70 3.10 23.00 1.04
C LEU A 70 3.88 24.06 0.23
N ASP A 71 4.27 25.14 0.90
CA ASP A 71 5.20 26.11 0.35
C ASP A 71 6.66 25.59 0.37
N GLY A 72 7.60 26.42 -0.09
CA GLY A 72 9.02 26.05 -0.12
C GLY A 72 9.65 25.83 1.26
N ASP A 73 9.01 26.34 2.33
CA ASP A 73 9.43 26.15 3.72
C ASP A 73 8.70 24.96 4.38
N GLY A 74 7.86 24.24 3.64
CA GLY A 74 7.06 23.12 4.14
C GLY A 74 5.82 23.53 4.93
N LYS A 75 5.39 24.80 4.88
CA LYS A 75 4.18 25.27 5.56
C LYS A 75 2.96 25.05 4.68
N ARG A 76 1.84 24.77 5.35
CA ARG A 76 0.51 24.67 4.75
C ARG A 76 0.09 25.97 4.09
N THR A 77 -0.29 25.91 2.81
CA THR A 77 -0.70 27.11 2.07
C THR A 77 -2.21 27.36 2.07
N GLY A 78 -3.02 26.39 2.50
CA GLY A 78 -4.47 26.39 2.31
C GLY A 78 -4.92 26.08 0.87
N GLU A 79 -4.00 25.98 -0.08
CA GLU A 79 -4.31 25.59 -1.46
C GLU A 79 -4.39 24.07 -1.56
N THR A 80 -5.46 23.56 -2.18
CA THR A 80 -5.62 22.12 -2.42
C THR A 80 -5.39 21.81 -3.89
N ILE A 81 -4.63 20.74 -4.16
CA ILE A 81 -4.48 20.17 -5.49
C ILE A 81 -5.15 18.79 -5.53
N ASN A 82 -5.83 18.51 -6.65
CA ASN A 82 -6.46 17.24 -6.92
C ASN A 82 -5.67 16.49 -8.00
N LEU A 83 -5.47 15.16 -7.86
CA LEU A 83 -4.66 14.37 -8.79
C LEU A 83 -5.19 14.46 -10.23
N SER A 84 -6.51 14.38 -10.41
CA SER A 84 -7.14 14.45 -11.75
C SER A 84 -6.86 15.77 -12.49
N SER A 85 -6.55 16.86 -11.77
CA SER A 85 -6.18 18.14 -12.40
C SER A 85 -4.85 18.09 -13.17
N LEU A 86 -4.04 17.05 -12.95
CA LEU A 86 -2.73 16.86 -13.57
C LEU A 86 -2.77 15.87 -14.75
N PHE A 87 -3.97 15.45 -15.18
CA PHE A 87 -4.14 14.48 -16.25
C PHE A 87 -3.47 14.92 -17.57
N GLY A 88 -2.94 13.95 -18.31
CA GLY A 88 -2.19 14.21 -19.55
C GLY A 88 -0.69 14.48 -19.36
N LYS A 89 -0.21 14.50 -18.12
CA LYS A 89 1.23 14.56 -17.79
C LYS A 89 1.67 13.31 -17.03
N PRO A 90 2.89 12.80 -17.24
CA PRO A 90 3.44 11.75 -16.39
C PRO A 90 3.71 12.32 -14.99
N ILE A 91 3.27 11.60 -13.96
CA ILE A 91 3.38 11.99 -12.55
C ILE A 91 4.00 10.83 -11.78
N ALA A 92 4.90 11.14 -10.84
CA ALA A 92 5.37 10.19 -9.84
C ALA A 92 4.82 10.59 -8.46
N LEU A 93 4.30 9.62 -7.71
CA LEU A 93 3.90 9.81 -6.32
C LEU A 93 5.00 9.26 -5.42
N LEU A 94 5.56 10.12 -4.58
CA LEU A 94 6.58 9.75 -3.60
C LEU A 94 6.01 9.97 -2.20
N PHE A 95 6.01 8.91 -1.40
CA PHE A 95 5.59 8.96 0.00
C PHE A 95 6.83 8.94 0.88
N GLY A 96 6.92 9.88 1.83
CA GLY A 96 7.99 9.96 2.80
C GLY A 96 7.45 10.47 4.12
N SER A 97 8.12 10.11 5.21
CA SER A 97 7.89 10.75 6.50
C SER A 97 8.67 12.06 6.53
N TYR A 98 7.96 13.18 6.72
CA TYR A 98 8.56 14.42 7.16
C TYR A 98 8.27 14.52 8.66
N THR A 99 9.31 14.35 9.47
CA THR A 99 9.26 14.52 10.94
C THR A 99 9.97 15.79 11.33
#